data_AF-A0A2E8I732-F1
#
_entry.id   AF-A0A2E8I732-F1
#
_cell.length_a   1.000
_cell.length_b   1.000
_cell.length_c   1.000
_cell.angle_alpha   90.00
_cell.angle_beta   90.00
_cell.angle_gamma   90.00
#
_symmetry.space_group_name_H-M   'P 1'
#
loop_
_entity.id
_entity.type
_entity.pdbx_description
1 polymer ?
#
loop_
_entity_poly.entity_id
_entity_poly.type
_entity_poly.pdbx_seq_one_letter_code
_entity_poly.pdbx_strand_id
1 'polypeptide(L)'
;MSNQTVYVELNTLMDTRLACVESIYDANTAQELLKGAYDKRVSDDWSAILPKLSTKAIEDLYTHHDITILARAMMTNMVSVLKDFIAEVNKGTSGNPLADPVSIHINTAPYNLPESHCQVIVNSIAHHVGITDIKTINVPRHITTPAFFQGTYKTVFMYDFIPWFTMHHNALRKQHLSEMVWYVPKLKAFGEAAQNMEASLDETATMFFKKMNVWDAATIALTGYMNLQFLDIKAFNMYT
;
A
#
# COMPACT_ATOMS: atom_id res chain seq x y z
N MET A 1 -1.47 3.44 26.86
CA MET A 1 -2.03 4.45 25.93
C MET A 1 -1.69 3.98 24.53
N SER A 2 -2.66 3.94 23.64
CA SER A 2 -2.52 3.29 22.32
C SER A 2 -2.77 4.36 21.29
N ASN A 3 -1.72 5.12 20.93
CA ASN A 3 -1.78 6.04 19.81
C ASN A 3 -2.34 5.31 18.58
N GLN A 4 -3.34 5.90 17.93
CA GLN A 4 -3.83 5.42 16.64
C GLN A 4 -2.87 5.88 15.55
N THR A 5 -1.68 5.29 15.54
CA THR A 5 -0.66 5.59 14.54
C THR A 5 -0.94 4.79 13.28
N VAL A 6 -1.08 5.49 12.17
CA VAL A 6 -1.23 4.95 10.82
C VAL A 6 0.14 4.96 10.14
N TYR A 7 0.55 3.82 9.60
CA TYR A 7 1.68 3.74 8.68
C TYR A 7 1.19 3.81 7.25
N VAL A 8 1.85 4.59 6.40
CA VAL A 8 1.58 4.63 4.95
C VAL A 8 2.87 4.74 4.16
N GLU A 9 3.00 3.99 3.06
CA GLU A 9 4.13 4.15 2.14
C GLU A 9 3.95 5.35 1.20
N LEU A 10 5.04 6.01 0.84
CA LEU A 10 4.98 7.13 -0.10
C LEU A 10 4.42 6.72 -1.48
N ASN A 11 4.78 5.54 -2.00
CA ASN A 11 4.24 5.00 -3.27
C ASN A 11 2.74 4.60 -3.18
N THR A 12 2.17 4.53 -1.97
CA THR A 12 0.73 4.38 -1.77
C THR A 12 0.03 5.73 -1.96
N LEU A 13 0.68 6.84 -1.58
CA LEU A 13 0.17 8.21 -1.71
C LEU A 13 0.45 8.85 -3.07
N MET A 14 1.45 8.37 -3.79
CA MET A 14 1.92 8.92 -5.06
C MET A 14 1.91 7.86 -6.15
N ASP A 15 1.32 8.15 -7.30
CA ASP A 15 1.19 7.22 -8.43
C ASP A 15 2.46 7.14 -9.27
N THR A 16 3.51 6.58 -8.69
CA THR A 16 4.81 6.41 -9.33
C THR A 16 4.78 5.40 -10.48
N ARG A 17 3.80 4.50 -10.52
CA ARG A 17 3.62 3.51 -11.60
C ARG A 17 3.24 4.19 -12.92
N LEU A 18 2.27 5.11 -12.86
CA LEU A 18 1.87 5.88 -14.02
C LEU A 18 3.00 6.81 -14.48
N ALA A 19 3.74 7.41 -13.54
CA ALA A 19 4.92 8.21 -13.86
C ALA A 19 6.04 7.39 -14.54
N CYS A 20 6.20 6.10 -14.20
CA CYS A 20 7.11 5.19 -14.91
C CYS A 20 6.65 4.98 -16.37
N VAL A 21 5.36 4.73 -16.59
CA VAL A 21 4.80 4.57 -17.95
C VAL A 21 5.04 5.83 -18.78
N GLU A 22 4.72 7.00 -18.24
CA GLU A 22 4.95 8.28 -18.92
C GLU A 22 6.43 8.51 -19.24
N SER A 23 7.32 8.15 -18.30
CA SER A 23 8.76 8.36 -18.46
C SER A 23 9.40 7.45 -19.51
N ILE A 24 8.86 6.25 -19.72
CA ILE A 24 9.38 5.29 -20.72
C ILE A 24 8.79 5.55 -22.11
N TYR A 25 7.49 5.84 -22.18
CA TYR A 25 6.75 5.84 -23.46
C TYR A 25 6.35 7.23 -23.94
N ASP A 26 5.75 8.04 -23.06
CA ASP A 26 5.29 9.43 -23.23
C ASP A 26 3.95 9.69 -22.50
N ALA A 27 3.57 10.96 -22.40
CA ALA A 27 2.29 11.38 -21.81
C ALA A 27 1.07 10.85 -22.57
N ASN A 28 1.16 10.68 -23.90
CA ASN A 28 0.05 10.16 -24.70
C ASN A 28 -0.27 8.71 -24.33
N THR A 29 0.76 7.90 -24.12
CA THR A 29 0.64 6.50 -23.70
C THR A 29 0.10 6.39 -22.28
N ALA A 30 0.54 7.26 -21.36
CA ALA A 30 -0.04 7.33 -20.02
C ALA A 30 -1.52 7.72 -20.05
N GLN A 31 -1.91 8.68 -20.90
CA GLN A 31 -3.32 9.06 -21.09
C GLN A 31 -4.17 7.95 -21.70
N GLU A 32 -3.62 7.19 -22.66
CA GLU A 32 -4.29 6.03 -23.23
C GLU A 32 -4.56 4.97 -22.15
N LEU A 33 -3.57 4.71 -21.30
CA LEU A 33 -3.70 3.79 -20.17
C LEU A 33 -4.83 4.22 -19.22
N LEU A 34 -4.87 5.51 -18.87
CA LEU A 34 -5.93 6.09 -18.01
C LEU A 34 -7.33 6.00 -18.61
N LYS A 35 -7.47 6.23 -19.93
CA LYS A 35 -8.75 6.09 -20.65
C LYS A 35 -9.18 4.63 -20.79
N GLY A 36 -8.22 3.72 -20.73
CA GLY A 36 -8.42 2.28 -20.83
C GLY A 36 -8.75 1.64 -19.49
N ALA A 37 -8.06 0.55 -19.18
CA ALA A 37 -8.38 -0.32 -18.04
C ALA A 37 -7.55 -0.02 -16.78
N TYR A 38 -6.84 1.11 -16.69
CA TYR A 38 -5.99 1.40 -15.53
C TYR A 38 -6.75 1.43 -14.19
N ASP A 39 -7.99 1.95 -14.22
CA ASP A 39 -8.89 2.04 -13.07
C ASP A 39 -9.55 0.71 -12.67
N LYS A 40 -9.44 -0.29 -13.54
CA LYS A 40 -10.05 -1.63 -13.37
C LYS A 40 -9.00 -2.74 -13.46
N ARG A 41 -7.71 -2.39 -13.44
CA ARG A 41 -6.65 -3.37 -13.59
C ARG A 41 -6.69 -4.36 -12.44
N VAL A 42 -6.49 -5.63 -12.77
CA VAL A 42 -6.46 -6.72 -11.79
C VAL A 42 -5.03 -7.19 -11.52
N SER A 43 -4.04 -6.71 -12.27
CA SER A 43 -2.62 -6.99 -12.09
C SER A 43 -1.82 -5.77 -12.52
N ASP A 44 -0.54 -5.72 -12.11
CA ASP A 44 0.44 -4.78 -12.67
C ASP A 44 1.18 -5.42 -13.87
N ASP A 45 0.52 -6.33 -14.60
CA ASP A 45 1.02 -6.82 -15.89
C ASP A 45 0.66 -5.81 -16.98
N TRP A 46 1.52 -4.80 -17.12
CA TRP A 46 1.34 -3.68 -18.04
C TRP A 46 1.17 -4.13 -19.49
N SER A 47 1.87 -5.19 -19.90
CA SER A 47 1.77 -5.76 -21.24
C SER A 47 0.41 -6.40 -21.52
N ALA A 48 -0.24 -6.97 -20.51
CA ALA A 48 -1.60 -7.50 -20.63
C ALA A 48 -2.66 -6.38 -20.65
N ILE A 49 -2.40 -5.25 -20.00
CA ILE A 49 -3.32 -4.09 -19.99
C ILE A 49 -3.24 -3.34 -21.32
N LEU A 50 -2.02 -3.09 -21.80
CA LEU A 50 -1.77 -2.37 -23.05
C LEU A 50 -0.56 -3.01 -23.76
N PRO A 51 -0.76 -3.78 -24.85
CA PRO A 51 0.28 -4.64 -25.45
C PRO A 51 1.60 -3.99 -25.86
N LYS A 52 1.63 -2.67 -26.07
CA LYS A 52 2.87 -1.93 -26.36
C LYS A 52 3.74 -1.68 -25.11
N LEU A 53 3.21 -1.85 -23.92
CA LEU A 53 3.94 -1.67 -22.67
C LEU A 53 4.77 -2.91 -22.34
N SER A 54 5.98 -2.68 -21.84
CA SER A 54 6.86 -3.71 -21.31
C SER A 54 6.73 -3.73 -19.80
N THR A 55 6.12 -4.80 -19.26
CA THR A 55 5.98 -4.98 -17.82
C THR A 55 7.34 -4.90 -17.12
N LYS A 56 8.33 -5.61 -17.67
CA LYS A 56 9.70 -5.62 -17.16
C LYS A 56 10.34 -4.23 -17.16
N ALA A 57 10.24 -3.46 -18.24
CA ALA A 57 10.88 -2.14 -18.28
C ALA A 57 10.27 -1.18 -17.24
N ILE A 58 8.96 -1.26 -17.03
CA ILE A 58 8.26 -0.46 -16.03
C ILE A 58 8.64 -0.90 -14.61
N GLU A 59 8.68 -2.21 -14.35
CA GLU A 59 9.12 -2.76 -13.06
C GLU A 59 10.58 -2.40 -12.75
N ASP A 60 11.47 -2.51 -13.74
CA ASP A 60 12.87 -2.12 -13.60
C ASP A 60 12.93 -0.64 -13.20
N LEU A 61 12.29 0.28 -13.92
CA LEU A 61 12.30 1.70 -13.56
C LEU A 61 11.67 1.98 -12.18
N TYR A 62 10.55 1.33 -11.86
CA TYR A 62 9.86 1.47 -10.59
C TYR A 62 10.75 1.07 -9.40
N THR A 63 11.51 -0.01 -9.54
CA THR A 63 12.39 -0.54 -8.48
C THR A 63 13.72 0.21 -8.34
N HIS A 64 14.11 1.05 -9.31
CA HIS A 64 15.27 1.94 -9.15
C HIS A 64 15.00 3.09 -8.17
N HIS A 65 13.73 3.41 -7.91
CA HIS A 65 13.32 4.44 -6.95
C HIS A 65 13.98 5.81 -7.22
N ASP A 66 13.99 6.22 -8.48
CA ASP A 66 14.50 7.51 -8.90
C ASP A 66 13.58 8.64 -8.41
N ILE A 67 14.17 9.63 -7.73
CA ILE A 67 13.47 10.84 -7.25
C ILE A 67 12.84 11.62 -8.41
N THR A 68 13.40 11.54 -9.63
CA THR A 68 12.81 12.19 -10.80
C THR A 68 11.46 11.59 -11.18
N ILE A 69 11.25 10.29 -10.94
CA ILE A 69 9.95 9.62 -11.12
C ILE A 69 8.97 10.09 -10.05
N LEU A 70 9.41 10.16 -8.79
CA LEU A 70 8.59 10.68 -7.70
C LEU A 70 8.15 12.13 -7.97
N ALA A 71 9.01 12.97 -8.53
CA ALA A 71 8.67 14.36 -8.88
C ALA A 71 7.62 14.50 -9.98
N ARG A 72 7.46 13.47 -10.83
CA ARG A 72 6.41 13.40 -11.87
C ARG A 72 5.15 12.67 -11.39
N ALA A 73 5.23 11.98 -10.25
CA ALA A 73 4.11 11.23 -9.73
C ALA A 73 3.01 12.16 -9.23
N MET A 74 1.78 11.78 -9.53
CA MET A 74 0.60 12.50 -9.07
C MET A 74 0.08 11.86 -7.78
N MET A 75 -0.55 12.64 -6.92
CA MET A 75 -1.21 12.13 -5.72
C MET A 75 -2.24 11.07 -6.08
N THR A 76 -2.43 10.04 -5.24
CA THR A 76 -3.44 8.99 -5.45
C THR A 76 -4.74 9.29 -4.71
N ASN A 77 -5.81 8.56 -5.03
CA ASN A 77 -7.05 8.55 -4.26
C ASN A 77 -6.91 8.07 -2.81
N MET A 78 -5.75 7.52 -2.44
CA MET A 78 -5.46 7.09 -1.08
C MET A 78 -5.53 8.25 -0.10
N VAL A 79 -5.22 9.47 -0.55
CA VAL A 79 -5.33 10.64 0.30
C VAL A 79 -6.79 10.89 0.70
N SER A 80 -7.75 10.65 -0.20
CA SER A 80 -9.18 10.70 0.16
C SER A 80 -9.57 9.56 1.08
N VAL A 81 -9.08 8.34 0.81
CA VAL A 81 -9.34 7.18 1.68
C VAL A 81 -8.81 7.44 3.09
N LEU A 82 -7.64 8.03 3.24
CA LEU A 82 -7.07 8.42 4.54
C LEU A 82 -7.92 9.48 5.22
N LYS A 83 -8.37 10.51 4.49
CA LYS A 83 -9.26 11.54 5.03
C LYS A 83 -10.54 10.92 5.60
N ASP A 84 -11.19 10.05 4.84
CA ASP A 84 -12.43 9.38 5.26
C ASP A 84 -12.16 8.45 6.45
N PHE A 85 -11.07 7.68 6.42
CA PHE A 85 -10.64 6.84 7.54
C PHE A 85 -10.46 7.66 8.83
N ILE A 86 -9.75 8.77 8.78
CA ILE A 86 -9.52 9.65 9.93
C ILE A 86 -10.83 10.23 10.44
N ALA A 87 -11.73 10.66 9.53
CA ALA A 87 -13.04 11.17 9.91
C ALA A 87 -13.87 10.12 10.65
N GLU A 88 -13.87 8.87 10.19
CA GLU A 88 -14.58 7.76 10.84
C GLU A 88 -13.97 7.42 12.21
N VAL A 89 -12.64 7.36 12.32
CA VAL A 89 -11.97 7.14 13.61
C VAL A 89 -12.32 8.24 14.60
N ASN A 90 -12.29 9.51 14.16
CA ASN A 90 -12.62 10.66 15.01
C ASN A 90 -14.10 10.68 15.42
N LYS A 91 -15.03 10.19 14.58
CA LYS A 91 -16.43 10.00 14.97
C LYS A 91 -16.55 8.94 16.06
N GLY A 92 -15.83 7.82 15.93
CA GLY A 92 -15.82 6.75 16.93
C GLY A 92 -15.25 7.19 18.29
N THR A 93 -14.41 8.22 18.32
CA THR A 93 -13.85 8.79 19.56
C THR A 93 -14.59 10.04 20.05
N SER A 94 -15.56 10.55 19.28
CA SER A 94 -16.34 11.75 19.62
C SER A 94 -17.19 11.51 20.88
N GLY A 95 -16.64 11.88 22.03
CA GLY A 95 -17.23 11.63 23.35
C GLY A 95 -16.24 11.06 24.38
N ASN A 96 -15.05 10.63 23.94
CA ASN A 96 -13.98 10.22 24.83
C ASN A 96 -12.85 11.27 24.85
N PRO A 97 -12.78 12.16 25.86
CA PRO A 97 -11.72 13.17 25.96
C PRO A 97 -10.33 12.58 26.23
N LEU A 98 -10.23 11.27 26.51
CA LEU A 98 -8.97 10.54 26.69
C LEU A 98 -8.55 9.79 25.42
N ALA A 99 -9.28 9.92 24.31
CA ALA A 99 -8.88 9.29 23.06
C ALA A 99 -7.67 10.00 22.46
N ASP A 100 -6.61 9.23 22.19
CA ASP A 100 -5.43 9.73 21.51
C ASP A 100 -5.78 10.15 20.07
N PRO A 101 -5.27 11.29 19.58
CA PRO A 101 -5.50 11.72 18.20
C PRO A 101 -4.87 10.73 17.21
N VAL A 102 -5.42 10.68 16.00
CA VAL A 102 -4.82 9.92 14.90
C VAL A 102 -3.53 10.60 14.46
N SER A 103 -2.47 9.81 14.31
CA SER A 103 -1.18 10.27 13.77
C SER A 103 -0.80 9.47 12.54
N ILE A 104 -0.07 10.07 11.60
CA ILE A 104 0.37 9.40 10.36
C ILE A 104 1.89 9.42 10.27
N HIS A 105 2.49 8.24 10.07
CA HIS A 105 3.87 8.09 9.66
C HIS A 105 3.93 7.72 8.19
N ILE A 106 4.49 8.62 7.37
CA ILE A 106 4.72 8.40 5.95
C ILE A 106 6.12 7.82 5.78
N ASN A 107 6.22 6.55 5.38
CA ASN A 107 7.50 5.95 5.05
C ASN A 107 7.94 6.38 3.66
N THR A 108 9.02 7.15 3.60
CA THR A 108 9.65 7.68 2.38
C THR A 108 10.65 6.71 1.77
N ALA A 109 10.99 5.61 2.46
CA ALA A 109 11.91 4.64 1.93
C ALA A 109 11.42 4.04 0.60
N PRO A 110 12.33 3.75 -0.34
CA PRO A 110 13.78 3.90 -0.23
C PRO A 110 14.32 5.25 -0.74
N TYR A 111 13.45 6.25 -0.95
CA TYR A 111 13.89 7.58 -1.38
C TYR A 111 14.61 8.29 -0.24
N ASN A 112 15.84 8.75 -0.49
CA ASN A 112 16.56 9.62 0.43
C ASN A 112 16.20 11.08 0.14
N LEU A 113 15.09 11.53 0.73
CA LEU A 113 14.56 12.87 0.52
C LEU A 113 15.21 13.88 1.46
N PRO A 114 15.58 15.08 0.95
CA PRO A 114 15.93 16.21 1.81
C PRO A 114 14.77 16.56 2.75
N GLU A 115 15.10 17.06 3.95
CA GLU A 115 14.12 17.45 4.95
C GLU A 115 13.09 18.46 4.41
N SER A 116 13.52 19.39 3.56
CA SER A 116 12.63 20.34 2.89
C SER A 116 11.55 19.66 2.04
N HIS A 117 11.90 18.59 1.30
CA HIS A 117 10.94 17.81 0.53
C HIS A 117 10.02 16.99 1.43
N CYS A 118 10.55 16.41 2.51
CA CYS A 118 9.75 15.74 3.53
C CYS A 118 8.71 16.67 4.14
N GLN A 119 9.09 17.91 4.46
CA GLN A 119 8.17 18.90 5.02
C GLN A 119 7.07 19.30 4.04
N VAL A 120 7.38 19.42 2.74
CA VAL A 120 6.38 19.66 1.71
C VAL A 120 5.38 18.50 1.66
N ILE A 121 5.85 17.25 1.65
CA ILE A 121 4.97 16.06 1.69
C ILE A 121 4.07 16.09 2.92
N VAL A 122 4.63 16.31 4.11
CA VAL A 122 3.87 16.39 5.37
C VAL A 122 2.79 17.46 5.28
N ASN A 123 3.15 18.68 4.86
CA ASN A 123 2.22 19.80 4.78
C ASN A 123 1.10 19.55 3.77
N SER A 124 1.44 19.00 2.60
CA SER A 124 0.47 18.67 1.56
C SER A 124 -0.52 17.61 2.05
N ILE A 125 -0.03 16.50 2.62
CA ILE A 125 -0.92 15.45 3.15
C ILE A 125 -1.77 16.01 4.29
N ALA A 126 -1.17 16.71 5.26
CA ALA A 126 -1.87 17.33 6.39
C ALA A 126 -3.02 18.22 5.93
N HIS A 127 -2.79 19.04 4.90
CA HIS A 127 -3.82 19.89 4.31
C HIS A 127 -5.00 19.09 3.76
N HIS A 128 -4.74 18.00 3.01
CA HIS A 128 -5.79 17.20 2.40
C HIS A 128 -6.56 16.35 3.42
N VAL A 129 -5.86 15.75 4.40
CA VAL A 129 -6.49 14.84 5.36
C VAL A 129 -7.10 15.56 6.58
N GLY A 130 -6.69 16.80 6.85
CA GLY A 130 -7.26 17.63 7.92
C GLY A 130 -6.71 17.35 9.33
N ILE A 131 -5.49 16.81 9.44
CA ILE A 131 -4.78 16.62 10.73
C ILE A 131 -3.35 17.17 10.65
N THR A 132 -2.77 17.51 11.80
CA THR A 132 -1.42 18.08 11.89
C THR A 132 -0.36 17.09 12.38
N ASP A 133 -0.76 16.01 13.04
CA ASP A 133 0.19 15.00 13.56
C ASP A 133 0.60 14.02 12.45
N ILE A 134 1.44 14.52 11.55
CA ILE A 134 2.01 13.77 10.43
C ILE A 134 3.51 13.96 10.43
N LYS A 135 4.26 12.87 10.29
CA LYS A 135 5.70 12.92 10.08
C LYS A 135 6.15 11.94 9.01
N THR A 136 7.32 12.19 8.47
CA THR A 136 8.02 11.22 7.61
C THR A 136 8.93 10.34 8.45
N ILE A 137 9.07 9.10 8.02
CA ILE A 137 10.13 8.19 8.44
C ILE A 137 10.82 7.66 7.18
N ASN A 138 12.02 7.13 7.34
CA ASN A 138 12.73 6.46 6.25
C ASN A 138 13.28 5.14 6.78
N VAL A 139 12.42 4.12 6.74
CA VAL A 139 12.74 2.77 7.23
C VAL A 139 12.62 1.80 6.06
N PRO A 140 13.72 1.23 5.56
CA PRO A 140 13.69 0.33 4.42
C PRO A 140 12.96 -0.97 4.76
N ARG A 141 12.38 -1.64 3.75
CA ARG A 141 11.49 -2.80 3.96
C ARG A 141 12.13 -3.96 4.74
N HIS A 142 13.45 -4.14 4.66
CA HIS A 142 14.15 -5.18 5.42
C HIS A 142 14.20 -4.91 6.94
N ILE A 143 13.99 -3.65 7.35
CA ILE A 143 13.92 -3.25 8.76
C ILE A 143 12.48 -3.17 9.26
N THR A 144 11.48 -2.98 8.39
CA THR A 144 10.05 -3.00 8.76
C THR A 144 9.53 -4.41 9.04
N THR A 145 10.23 -5.17 9.88
CA THR A 145 9.84 -6.52 10.33
C THR A 145 8.49 -6.52 11.08
N PRO A 146 7.87 -7.68 11.35
CA PRO A 146 6.69 -7.73 12.22
C PRO A 146 6.90 -7.04 13.58
N ALA A 147 8.09 -7.14 14.17
CA ALA A 147 8.43 -6.46 15.42
C ALA A 147 8.43 -4.93 15.32
N PHE A 148 8.78 -4.38 14.15
CA PHE A 148 8.70 -2.93 13.93
C PHE A 148 7.25 -2.44 13.98
N PHE A 149 6.32 -3.25 13.48
CA PHE A 149 4.91 -2.89 13.40
C PHE A 149 4.19 -3.05 14.75
N GLN A 150 4.50 -4.12 15.48
CA GLN A 150 3.83 -4.45 16.72
C GLN A 150 4.00 -3.34 17.77
N GLY A 151 2.88 -2.96 18.40
CA GLY A 151 2.86 -1.99 19.51
C GLY A 151 2.89 -0.52 19.10
N THR A 152 3.31 -0.19 17.87
CA THR A 152 3.36 1.21 17.40
C THR A 152 2.20 1.56 16.48
N TYR A 153 1.88 0.67 15.54
CA TYR A 153 0.89 0.94 14.50
C TYR A 153 -0.33 0.06 14.68
N LYS A 154 -1.51 0.60 14.35
CA LYS A 154 -2.78 -0.15 14.31
C LYS A 154 -3.29 -0.32 12.88
N THR A 155 -2.87 0.56 11.98
CA THR A 155 -3.30 0.55 10.59
C THR A 155 -2.11 0.76 9.67
N VAL A 156 -2.07 0.00 8.58
CA VAL A 156 -1.01 0.02 7.58
C VAL A 156 -1.62 0.16 6.18
N PHE A 157 -1.18 1.13 5.40
CA PHE A 157 -1.53 1.28 3.98
C PHE A 157 -0.30 1.03 3.11
N MET A 158 -0.28 -0.10 2.40
CA MET A 158 0.92 -0.59 1.72
C MET A 158 0.59 -1.09 0.31
N TYR A 159 1.13 -0.43 -0.71
CA TYR A 159 1.03 -0.90 -2.09
C TYR A 159 1.98 -2.08 -2.32
N ASP A 160 3.23 -1.95 -1.88
CA ASP A 160 4.30 -2.93 -2.12
C ASP A 160 4.30 -4.07 -1.08
N PHE A 161 3.10 -4.52 -0.71
CA PHE A 161 2.92 -5.53 0.32
C PHE A 161 3.51 -6.88 -0.08
N ILE A 162 3.41 -7.30 -1.34
CA ILE A 162 3.91 -8.61 -1.77
C ILE A 162 5.43 -8.74 -1.57
N PRO A 163 6.26 -7.79 -2.05
CA PRO A 163 7.69 -7.79 -1.71
C PRO A 163 7.98 -7.83 -0.20
N TRP A 164 7.23 -7.06 0.60
CA TRP A 164 7.40 -7.06 2.06
C TRP A 164 7.03 -8.42 2.67
N PHE A 165 5.90 -8.98 2.27
CA PHE A 165 5.37 -10.22 2.77
C PHE A 165 6.28 -11.40 2.42
N THR A 166 6.74 -11.49 1.17
CA THR A 166 7.72 -12.49 0.75
C THR A 166 8.98 -12.45 1.62
N MET A 167 9.44 -11.26 2.01
CA MET A 167 10.60 -11.09 2.88
C MET A 167 10.35 -11.55 4.32
N HIS A 168 9.15 -11.30 4.87
CA HIS A 168 8.88 -11.42 6.30
C HIS A 168 7.92 -12.54 6.70
N HIS A 169 7.35 -13.31 5.76
CA HIS A 169 6.35 -14.35 6.06
C HIS A 169 6.82 -15.38 7.08
N ASN A 170 8.12 -15.72 7.10
CA ASN A 170 8.69 -16.63 8.11
C ASN A 170 8.72 -16.00 9.52
N ALA A 171 8.95 -14.69 9.62
CA ALA A 171 8.89 -13.98 10.89
C ALA A 171 7.45 -13.85 11.39
N LEU A 172 6.49 -13.66 10.49
CA LEU A 172 5.06 -13.64 10.81
C LEU A 172 4.57 -14.93 11.47
N ARG A 173 5.20 -16.09 11.22
CA ARG A 173 4.86 -17.35 11.91
C ARG A 173 5.12 -17.28 13.42
N LYS A 174 6.14 -16.52 13.84
CA LYS A 174 6.55 -16.38 15.24
C LYS A 174 5.89 -15.20 15.92
N GLN A 175 5.54 -14.16 15.16
CA GLN A 175 5.04 -12.90 15.67
C GLN A 175 3.85 -12.45 14.84
N HIS A 176 2.66 -12.66 15.39
CA HIS A 176 1.40 -12.37 14.71
C HIS A 176 1.08 -10.88 14.80
N LEU A 177 0.49 -10.35 13.75
CA LEU A 177 0.02 -8.96 13.61
C LEU A 177 -1.51 -8.89 13.50
N SER A 178 -2.22 -9.82 14.13
CA SER A 178 -3.68 -9.96 14.04
C SER A 178 -4.46 -8.76 14.59
N GLU A 179 -3.85 -7.98 15.50
CA GLU A 179 -4.44 -6.73 16.03
C GLU A 179 -4.33 -5.53 15.09
N MET A 180 -3.62 -5.67 13.97
CA MET A 180 -3.38 -4.59 13.02
C MET A 180 -4.12 -4.84 11.72
N VAL A 181 -4.68 -3.79 11.14
CA VAL A 181 -5.35 -3.85 9.85
C VAL A 181 -4.43 -3.36 8.75
N TRP A 182 -4.26 -4.19 7.72
CA TRP A 182 -3.43 -3.91 6.56
C TRP A 182 -4.31 -3.68 5.34
N TYR A 183 -4.31 -2.45 4.84
CA TYR A 183 -4.98 -2.05 3.61
C TYR A 183 -4.01 -2.17 2.44
N VAL A 184 -4.34 -3.06 1.51
CA VAL A 184 -3.49 -3.43 0.37
C VAL A 184 -4.29 -3.41 -0.93
N PRO A 185 -3.65 -3.25 -2.10
CA PRO A 185 -4.37 -3.20 -3.36
C PRO A 185 -5.00 -4.55 -3.73
N LYS A 186 -6.23 -4.51 -4.25
CA LYS A 186 -6.98 -5.67 -4.76
C LYS A 186 -6.45 -6.16 -6.12
N LEU A 187 -5.19 -6.58 -6.15
CA LEU A 187 -4.53 -7.18 -7.32
C LEU A 187 -4.51 -8.71 -7.20
N LYS A 188 -4.55 -9.42 -8.32
CA LYS A 188 -4.56 -10.89 -8.40
C LYS A 188 -3.31 -11.54 -7.79
N ALA A 189 -2.15 -10.91 -7.97
CA ALA A 189 -0.87 -11.40 -7.45
C ALA A 189 -0.90 -11.64 -5.93
N PHE A 190 -1.77 -10.93 -5.20
CA PHE A 190 -1.95 -11.13 -3.77
C PHE A 190 -2.62 -12.44 -3.42
N GLY A 191 -3.64 -12.81 -4.19
CA GLY A 191 -4.30 -14.09 -4.02
C GLY A 191 -3.39 -15.26 -4.37
N GLU A 192 -2.55 -15.11 -5.39
CA GLU A 192 -1.55 -16.11 -5.77
C GLU A 192 -0.45 -16.26 -4.70
N ALA A 193 0.03 -15.15 -4.13
CA ALA A 193 1.00 -15.18 -3.03
C ALA A 193 0.44 -15.87 -1.77
N ALA A 194 -0.83 -15.65 -1.45
CA ALA A 194 -1.48 -16.32 -0.33
C ALA A 194 -1.66 -17.83 -0.57
N GLN A 195 -2.03 -18.24 -1.80
CA GLN A 195 -2.09 -19.66 -2.18
C GLN A 195 -0.73 -20.35 -2.06
N ASN A 196 0.35 -19.68 -2.46
CA ASN A 196 1.71 -20.21 -2.31
C ASN A 196 2.11 -20.35 -0.84
N MET A 197 1.69 -19.43 0.03
CA MET A 197 1.93 -19.54 1.46
C MET A 197 1.13 -20.69 2.08
N GLU A 198 -0.13 -20.86 1.69
CA GLU A 198 -0.97 -21.93 2.20
C GLU A 198 -0.52 -23.32 1.75
N ALA A 199 -0.08 -23.48 0.50
CA ALA A 199 0.55 -24.71 0.02
C ALA A 199 1.81 -25.07 0.82
N SER A 200 2.47 -24.09 1.46
CA SER A 200 3.59 -24.33 2.37
C SER A 200 3.18 -24.64 3.82
N LEU A 201 1.88 -24.58 4.14
CA LEU A 201 1.33 -24.71 5.50
C LEU A 201 0.43 -25.96 5.66
N ASP A 202 -0.41 -26.30 4.70
CA ASP A 202 -1.29 -27.49 4.74
C ASP A 202 -1.80 -27.88 3.33
N GLU A 203 -1.48 -29.09 2.86
CA GLU A 203 -1.88 -29.63 1.55
C GLU A 203 -3.40 -29.87 1.43
N THR A 204 -4.13 -30.00 2.54
CA THR A 204 -5.58 -30.27 2.54
C THR A 204 -6.41 -29.01 2.34
N ALA A 205 -5.85 -27.85 2.69
CA ALA A 205 -6.48 -26.54 2.51
C ALA A 205 -6.67 -26.19 1.02
N THR A 206 -5.77 -26.66 0.15
CA THR A 206 -5.68 -26.26 -1.27
C THR A 206 -6.92 -26.59 -2.11
N MET A 207 -7.75 -27.56 -1.70
CA MET A 207 -9.01 -27.86 -2.41
C MET A 207 -10.16 -26.91 -2.04
N PHE A 208 -10.18 -26.38 -0.82
CA PHE A 208 -11.27 -25.54 -0.32
C PHE A 208 -11.26 -24.15 -0.98
N PHE A 209 -10.06 -23.61 -1.22
CA PHE A 209 -9.89 -22.26 -1.78
C PHE A 209 -10.09 -22.15 -3.29
N LYS A 210 -10.06 -23.28 -4.04
CA LYS A 210 -10.29 -23.28 -5.50
C LYS A 210 -11.68 -22.79 -5.92
N LYS A 211 -12.65 -22.75 -4.99
CA LYS A 211 -14.02 -22.27 -5.25
C LYS A 211 -14.26 -20.83 -4.77
N MET A 212 -13.29 -20.23 -4.09
CA MET A 212 -13.40 -18.86 -3.56
C MET A 212 -12.70 -17.87 -4.48
N ASN A 213 -13.10 -16.60 -4.43
CA ASN A 213 -12.29 -15.58 -5.10
C ASN A 213 -10.93 -15.47 -4.37
N VAL A 214 -9.92 -15.05 -5.12
CA VAL A 214 -8.52 -15.13 -4.67
C VAL A 214 -8.21 -14.22 -3.49
N TRP A 215 -8.99 -13.15 -3.27
CA TRP A 215 -8.81 -12.20 -2.18
C TRP A 215 -9.43 -12.72 -0.87
N ASP A 216 -10.63 -13.29 -0.93
CA ASP A 216 -11.25 -13.91 0.23
C ASP A 216 -10.43 -15.11 0.71
N ALA A 217 -9.89 -15.89 -0.23
CA ALA A 217 -8.94 -16.95 0.08
C ALA A 217 -7.71 -16.42 0.82
N ALA A 218 -7.12 -15.31 0.35
CA ALA A 218 -5.97 -14.70 0.98
C ALA A 218 -6.27 -14.18 2.40
N THR A 219 -7.42 -13.52 2.60
CA THR A 219 -7.84 -13.05 3.92
C THR A 219 -8.01 -14.21 4.89
N ILE A 220 -8.68 -15.30 4.48
CA ILE A 220 -8.88 -16.48 5.33
C ILE A 220 -7.55 -17.14 5.67
N ALA A 221 -6.70 -17.39 4.66
CA ALA A 221 -5.40 -18.03 4.85
C ALA A 221 -4.51 -17.27 5.84
N LEU A 222 -4.66 -15.95 5.90
CA LEU A 222 -3.83 -15.08 6.74
C LEU A 222 -4.49 -14.63 8.04
N THR A 223 -5.77 -14.95 8.28
CA THR A 223 -6.53 -14.48 9.47
C THR A 223 -5.84 -14.81 10.79
N GLY A 224 -5.14 -15.95 10.88
CA GLY A 224 -4.39 -16.34 12.08
C GLY A 224 -3.08 -15.56 12.31
N TYR A 225 -2.59 -14.85 11.29
CA TYR A 225 -1.29 -14.16 11.32
C TYR A 225 -1.44 -12.64 11.18
N MET A 226 -2.39 -12.16 10.39
CA MET A 226 -2.63 -10.73 10.13
C MET A 226 -4.03 -10.46 9.58
N ASN A 227 -4.54 -9.26 9.79
CA ASN A 227 -5.83 -8.84 9.22
C ASN A 227 -5.59 -8.04 7.93
N LEU A 228 -5.88 -8.66 6.79
CA LEU A 228 -5.81 -8.01 5.46
C LEU A 228 -7.17 -7.48 5.02
N GLN A 229 -7.16 -6.27 4.47
CA GLN A 229 -8.28 -5.62 3.82
C GLN A 229 -7.86 -5.18 2.43
N PHE A 230 -8.54 -5.70 1.41
CA PHE A 230 -8.25 -5.37 0.02
C PHE A 230 -9.04 -4.14 -0.41
N LEU A 231 -8.32 -3.07 -0.76
CA LEU A 231 -8.89 -1.85 -1.31
C LEU A 231 -8.96 -1.93 -2.83
N ASP A 232 -10.02 -1.37 -3.40
CA ASP A 232 -10.16 -1.21 -4.85
C ASP A 232 -8.93 -0.49 -5.42
N ILE A 233 -8.46 -0.93 -6.59
CA ILE A 233 -7.24 -0.40 -7.19
C ILE A 233 -7.33 1.11 -7.46
N LYS A 234 -8.54 1.66 -7.62
CA LYS A 234 -8.78 3.10 -7.75
C LYS A 234 -8.20 3.90 -6.59
N ALA A 235 -8.16 3.34 -5.38
CA ALA A 235 -7.54 3.99 -4.22
C ALA A 235 -6.04 4.27 -4.44
N PHE A 236 -5.37 3.51 -5.29
CA PHE A 236 -3.92 3.64 -5.54
C PHE A 236 -3.63 4.33 -6.88
N ASN A 237 -4.66 4.76 -7.60
CA ASN A 237 -4.49 5.48 -8.85
C ASN A 237 -4.47 6.98 -8.60
N MET A 238 -3.89 7.72 -9.54
CA MET A 238 -3.96 9.18 -9.59
C MET A 238 -5.33 9.73 -9.17
N TYR A 239 -5.28 10.74 -8.32
CA TYR A 239 -6.41 11.55 -7.85
C TYR A 239 -7.00 12.33 -9.02
N THR A 240 -8.26 12.05 -9.36
CA THR A 240 -9.00 12.67 -10.48
C THR A 240 -10.17 13.49 -9.97
#